data_AF-A0A6A6ED84-F1
#
_entry.id   AF-A0A6A6ED84-F1
#
_cell.length_a   1.000
_cell.length_b   1.000
_cell.length_c   1.000
_cell.angle_alpha   90.00
_cell.angle_beta   90.00
_cell.angle_gamma   90.00
#
_symmetry.space_group_name_H-M   'P 1'
#
loop_
_entity.id
_entity.type
_entity.pdbx_description
1 polymer ?
#
loop_
_entity_poly.entity_id
_entity_poly.type
_entity_poly.pdbx_seq_one_letter_code
_entity_poly.pdbx_strand_id
1 'polypeptide(L)'
;MSNNTVEKLAEGEPISQDSVTTATDAANVEYEGDAARDGYVIMKHAIPEGIMDRIQVDERFSEVAPSGRYKRFVRDTPAHEVVEYFIKDVSKQPLMDLGVSKTNADREPDAIIVGQYLPDGRQPEIQKLFASPPDYVYVTIAMSPRLSSDEGMPEFIRESHKPAVQTFHGMLTAKTNKTTLYKGWAMFWTSQLAYKWPQGSGGSYIQLRYRKGE
;
A
#
# COMPACT_ATOMS: atom_id res chain seq x y z
N MET A 1 17.73 -8.09 81.25
CA MET A 1 17.71 -9.53 80.96
C MET A 1 16.36 -9.80 80.31
N SER A 2 16.26 -9.77 78.98
CA SER A 2 16.73 -10.80 78.02
C SER A 2 15.90 -12.07 78.07
N ASN A 3 15.47 -12.49 76.86
CA ASN A 3 14.94 -13.77 76.40
C ASN A 3 13.41 -13.82 76.26
N ASN A 4 12.88 -13.76 75.02
CA ASN A 4 12.78 -14.81 73.98
C ASN A 4 11.75 -15.88 74.41
N THR A 5 10.68 -16.22 73.69
CA THR A 5 10.58 -16.71 72.29
C THR A 5 9.07 -16.74 71.93
N VAL A 6 8.56 -16.03 70.90
CA VAL A 6 8.37 -16.36 69.47
C VAL A 6 7.32 -17.45 69.17
N GLU A 7 6.33 -17.10 68.33
CA GLU A 7 5.90 -17.74 67.06
C GLU A 7 4.51 -17.17 66.68
N LYS A 8 4.13 -16.81 65.45
CA LYS A 8 4.50 -17.23 64.09
C LYS A 8 4.00 -16.14 63.11
N LEU A 9 4.85 -15.53 62.27
CA LEU A 9 5.04 -15.83 60.83
C LEU A 9 3.75 -15.94 60.00
N ALA A 10 3.41 -14.85 59.30
CA ALA A 10 2.84 -14.90 57.97
C ALA A 10 3.66 -13.94 57.09
N GLU A 11 4.27 -14.52 56.07
CA GLU A 11 5.25 -13.93 55.17
C GLU A 11 4.64 -12.78 54.36
N GLY A 12 5.39 -11.68 54.29
CA GLY A 12 5.18 -10.66 53.28
C GLY A 12 5.88 -11.09 52.00
N GLU A 13 5.14 -11.08 50.90
CA GLU A 13 5.68 -11.14 49.54
C GLU A 13 5.16 -9.94 48.72
N PRO A 14 5.87 -9.58 47.64
CA PRO A 14 6.30 -8.21 47.39
C PRO A 14 5.36 -7.43 46.48
N ILE A 15 5.59 -6.13 46.45
CA ILE A 15 5.01 -5.17 45.51
C ILE A 15 5.30 -5.66 44.08
N SER A 16 4.28 -6.18 43.40
CA SER A 16 4.38 -6.56 41.99
C SER A 16 4.26 -5.30 41.13
N GLN A 17 5.41 -4.70 40.80
CA GLN A 17 5.57 -4.00 39.54
C GLN A 17 5.61 -5.06 38.45
N ASP A 18 4.49 -5.27 37.77
CA ASP A 18 4.46 -5.66 36.36
C ASP A 18 3.00 -5.74 35.89
N SER A 19 2.56 -4.67 35.26
CA SER A 19 1.56 -4.75 34.20
C SER A 19 1.89 -3.69 33.16
N VAL A 20 3.07 -3.81 32.56
CA VAL A 20 3.26 -3.43 31.16
C VAL A 20 2.49 -4.45 30.34
N THR A 21 1.17 -4.33 30.33
CA THR A 21 0.35 -5.05 29.37
C THR A 21 0.39 -4.21 28.11
N THR A 22 1.26 -4.64 27.19
CA THR A 22 1.29 -4.29 25.78
C THR A 22 -0.12 -4.31 25.19
N ALA A 23 -0.80 -3.17 25.25
CA ALA A 23 -1.80 -2.80 24.27
C ALA A 23 -1.00 -2.27 23.08
N THR A 24 -0.57 -3.16 22.18
CA THR A 24 -0.28 -2.74 20.82
C THR A 24 -1.63 -2.33 20.27
N ASP A 25 -1.92 -1.03 20.33
CA ASP A 25 -3.13 -0.41 19.80
C ASP A 25 -3.40 -1.02 18.43
N ALA A 26 -4.57 -1.64 18.28
CA ALA A 26 -5.19 -1.78 16.98
C ALA A 26 -5.45 -0.34 16.50
N ALA A 27 -4.42 0.27 15.91
CA ALA A 27 -4.46 1.63 15.41
C ALA A 27 -5.72 1.75 14.54
N ASN A 28 -6.50 2.81 14.75
CA ASN A 28 -7.67 3.13 13.94
C ASN A 28 -7.27 3.11 12.47
N VAL A 29 -7.55 2.00 11.78
CA VAL A 29 -7.26 1.86 10.36
C VAL A 29 -8.27 2.75 9.63
N GLU A 30 -7.79 3.91 9.19
CA GLU A 30 -8.59 4.84 8.43
C GLU A 30 -8.59 4.47 6.95
N TYR A 31 -9.79 4.39 6.38
CA TYR A 31 -10.00 4.12 4.97
C TYR A 31 -10.54 5.36 4.26
N GLU A 32 -10.08 5.59 3.03
CA GLU A 32 -10.64 6.59 2.12
C GLU A 32 -10.99 5.95 0.77
N GLY A 33 -12.06 6.42 0.13
CA GLY A 33 -12.58 5.83 -1.10
C GLY A 33 -13.50 4.63 -0.84
N ASP A 34 -14.02 4.06 -1.91
CA ASP A 34 -14.96 2.95 -1.89
C ASP A 34 -14.67 2.02 -3.08
N ALA A 35 -14.40 0.74 -2.82
CA ALA A 35 -14.01 -0.21 -3.87
C ALA A 35 -15.06 -0.32 -4.98
N ALA A 36 -16.34 -0.39 -4.63
CA ALA A 36 -17.42 -0.60 -5.58
C ALA A 36 -17.70 0.65 -6.42
N ARG A 37 -17.68 1.83 -5.79
CA ARG A 37 -17.94 3.12 -6.42
C ARG A 37 -16.70 3.63 -7.14
N ASP A 38 -15.55 3.66 -6.49
CA ASP A 38 -14.36 4.36 -6.98
C ASP A 38 -13.39 3.43 -7.72
N GLY A 39 -13.50 2.11 -7.53
CA GLY A 39 -12.57 1.11 -8.08
C GLY A 39 -11.24 1.07 -7.31
N TYR A 40 -11.14 1.82 -6.22
CA TYR A 40 -9.98 1.85 -5.34
C TYR A 40 -10.38 2.15 -3.89
N VAL A 41 -9.50 1.78 -2.97
CA VAL A 41 -9.57 2.11 -1.55
C VAL A 41 -8.17 2.50 -1.09
N ILE A 42 -8.07 3.51 -0.24
CA ILE A 42 -6.83 3.92 0.41
C ILE A 42 -6.92 3.47 1.87
N MET A 43 -5.88 2.81 2.35
CA MET A 43 -5.68 2.48 3.75
C MET A 43 -4.53 3.33 4.28
N LYS A 44 -4.82 4.19 5.25
CA LYS A 44 -3.80 4.98 5.93
C LYS A 44 -3.01 4.11 6.89
N HIS A 45 -1.72 4.41 7.03
CA HIS A 45 -0.82 3.72 7.95
C HIS A 45 -0.83 2.18 7.76
N ALA A 46 -1.04 1.71 6.53
CA ALA A 46 -1.08 0.28 6.21
C ALA A 46 0.22 -0.41 6.62
N ILE A 47 1.36 0.25 6.42
CA ILE A 47 2.67 -0.19 6.89
C ILE A 47 3.19 0.82 7.91
N PRO A 48 3.63 0.36 9.10
CA PRO A 48 4.26 1.22 10.09
C PRO A 48 5.49 1.94 9.54
N GLU A 49 5.65 3.23 9.87
CA GLU A 49 6.78 4.05 9.42
C GLU A 49 8.13 3.43 9.82
N GLY A 50 8.22 2.82 11.00
CA GLY A 50 9.45 2.15 11.46
C GLY A 50 9.90 0.97 10.59
N ILE A 51 8.98 0.31 9.87
CA ILE A 51 9.31 -0.70 8.86
C ILE A 51 9.72 -0.01 7.55
N MET A 52 8.99 1.05 7.17
CA MET A 52 9.28 1.81 5.96
C MET A 52 10.66 2.48 5.97
N ASP A 53 11.12 2.96 7.13
CA ASP A 53 12.39 3.67 7.28
C ASP A 53 13.62 2.74 7.18
N ARG A 54 13.43 1.42 7.29
CA ARG A 54 14.49 0.43 7.14
C ARG A 54 14.80 0.09 5.69
N ILE A 55 13.93 0.52 4.77
CA ILE A 55 14.09 0.22 3.35
C ILE A 55 15.29 0.98 2.77
N GLN A 56 16.25 0.25 2.22
CA GLN A 56 17.41 0.82 1.53
C GLN A 56 17.45 0.36 0.08
N VAL A 57 17.21 1.29 -0.85
CA VAL A 57 17.20 0.99 -2.29
C VAL A 57 18.58 1.22 -2.89
N ASP A 58 19.16 0.18 -3.49
CA ASP A 58 20.37 0.32 -4.32
C ASP A 58 19.99 0.84 -5.71
N GLU A 59 20.09 2.16 -5.90
CA GLU A 59 19.73 2.80 -7.17
C GLU A 59 20.62 2.44 -8.36
N ARG A 60 21.79 1.83 -8.11
CA ARG A 60 22.75 1.45 -9.17
C ARG A 60 22.19 0.38 -10.11
N PHE A 61 21.27 -0.44 -9.61
CA PHE A 61 20.66 -1.54 -10.37
C PHE A 61 19.20 -1.23 -10.64
N SER A 62 18.96 -0.37 -11.64
CA SER A 62 17.62 -0.01 -12.07
C SER A 62 17.42 -0.16 -13.58
N GLU A 63 16.19 -0.49 -13.96
CA GLU A 63 15.74 -0.61 -15.34
C GLU A 63 14.58 0.34 -15.59
N VAL A 64 14.71 1.19 -16.61
CA VAL A 64 13.62 2.08 -17.04
C VAL A 64 12.59 1.25 -17.79
N ALA A 65 11.32 1.33 -17.37
CA ALA A 65 10.25 0.63 -18.05
C ALA A 65 10.12 1.13 -19.50
N PRO A 66 9.64 0.30 -20.46
CA PRO A 66 9.49 0.71 -21.87
C PRO A 66 8.67 1.99 -22.07
N SER A 67 7.75 2.29 -21.14
CA SER A 67 6.97 3.53 -21.15
C SER A 67 7.79 4.79 -20.85
N GLY A 68 9.01 4.68 -20.30
CA GLY A 68 9.82 5.80 -19.81
C GLY A 68 9.35 6.46 -18.52
N ARG A 69 8.11 6.17 -18.07
CA ARG A 69 7.44 6.83 -16.93
C ARG A 69 7.95 6.44 -15.54
N TYR A 70 8.66 5.32 -15.42
CA TYR A 70 9.17 4.85 -14.13
C TYR A 70 10.37 3.93 -14.35
N LYS A 71 11.24 3.85 -13.33
CA LYS A 71 12.29 2.83 -13.22
C LYS A 71 11.91 1.80 -12.15
N ARG A 72 12.35 0.56 -12.35
CA ARG A 72 12.24 -0.54 -11.40
C ARG A 72 13.62 -0.85 -10.83
N PHE A 73 13.70 -1.19 -9.55
CA PHE A 73 14.94 -1.63 -8.91
C PHE A 73 15.01 -3.17 -8.96
N VAL A 74 16.14 -3.71 -9.44
CA VAL A 74 16.22 -5.11 -9.93
C VAL A 74 16.91 -6.07 -8.94
N ARG A 75 17.63 -5.56 -7.93
CA ARG A 75 18.35 -6.38 -6.93
C ARG A 75 17.75 -6.35 -5.53
N ASP A 76 18.04 -7.44 -4.79
CA ASP A 76 17.77 -7.73 -3.37
C ASP A 76 16.72 -6.84 -2.74
N THR A 77 15.47 -7.27 -2.91
CA THR A 77 14.23 -6.55 -2.67
C THR A 77 14.25 -5.85 -1.31
N PRO A 78 14.52 -4.54 -1.25
CA PRO A 78 14.58 -3.76 -0.01
C PRO A 78 13.27 -3.76 0.78
N ALA A 79 12.21 -4.27 0.14
CA ALA A 79 10.85 -4.30 0.62
C ALA A 79 10.44 -5.66 1.21
N HIS A 80 11.35 -6.63 1.43
CA HIS A 80 10.95 -7.94 1.98
C HIS A 80 10.19 -7.79 3.31
N GLU A 81 10.70 -6.99 4.24
CA GLU A 81 10.04 -6.73 5.54
C GLU A 81 8.66 -6.05 5.35
N VAL A 82 8.54 -5.14 4.39
CA VAL A 82 7.26 -4.50 4.05
C VAL A 82 6.26 -5.49 3.49
N VAL A 83 6.71 -6.35 2.56
CA VAL A 83 5.85 -7.36 1.92
C VAL A 83 5.44 -8.42 2.94
N GLU A 84 6.36 -8.87 3.78
CA GLU A 84 6.09 -9.84 4.84
C GLU A 84 5.07 -9.28 5.84
N TYR A 85 5.28 -8.06 6.32
CA TYR A 85 4.32 -7.37 7.19
C TYR A 85 2.98 -7.17 6.47
N PHE A 86 3.02 -6.76 5.21
CA PHE A 86 1.80 -6.61 4.41
C PHE A 86 1.01 -7.91 4.38
N ILE A 87 1.65 -9.05 4.12
CA ILE A 87 0.97 -10.35 4.02
C ILE A 87 0.41 -10.77 5.37
N LYS A 88 1.19 -10.66 6.46
CA LYS A 88 0.81 -11.18 7.77
C LYS A 88 -0.16 -10.29 8.54
N ASP A 89 0.03 -8.98 8.50
CA ASP A 89 -0.56 -8.06 9.48
C ASP A 89 -1.57 -7.07 8.86
N VAL A 90 -1.53 -6.83 7.54
CA VAL A 90 -2.45 -5.89 6.89
C VAL A 90 -3.76 -6.57 6.50
N SER A 91 -4.89 -5.92 6.81
CA SER A 91 -6.22 -6.40 6.40
C SER A 91 -6.32 -6.61 4.88
N LYS A 92 -6.78 -7.79 4.49
CA LYS A 92 -6.99 -8.19 3.09
C LYS A 92 -8.37 -7.82 2.56
N GLN A 93 -9.24 -7.24 3.40
CA GLN A 93 -10.61 -6.87 3.00
C GLN A 93 -10.68 -6.01 1.73
N PRO A 94 -9.84 -4.97 1.54
CA PRO A 94 -9.89 -4.17 0.32
C PRO A 94 -9.52 -4.95 -0.96
N LEU A 95 -8.67 -5.99 -0.87
CA LEU A 95 -8.39 -6.88 -2.00
C LEU A 95 -9.63 -7.69 -2.36
N MET A 96 -10.32 -8.22 -1.36
CA MET A 96 -11.55 -8.99 -1.54
C MET A 96 -12.69 -8.14 -2.10
N ASP A 97 -12.85 -6.91 -1.60
CA ASP A 97 -13.85 -5.95 -2.11
C ASP A 97 -13.61 -5.57 -3.58
N LEU A 98 -12.37 -5.70 -4.05
CA LEU A 98 -11.96 -5.47 -5.45
C LEU A 98 -11.96 -6.76 -6.30
N GLY A 99 -12.39 -7.89 -5.73
CA GLY A 99 -12.63 -9.16 -6.45
C GLY A 99 -11.50 -10.19 -6.39
N VAL A 100 -10.54 -10.07 -5.47
CA VAL A 100 -9.57 -11.14 -5.17
C VAL A 100 -10.22 -12.17 -4.24
N SER A 101 -10.14 -13.48 -4.53
CA SER A 101 -10.63 -14.47 -3.56
C SER A 101 -9.82 -14.43 -2.27
N LYS A 102 -10.41 -14.93 -1.18
CA LYS A 102 -9.70 -15.06 0.10
C LYS A 102 -8.39 -15.85 -0.05
N THR A 103 -8.43 -16.98 -0.75
CA THR A 103 -7.25 -17.82 -1.03
C THR A 103 -6.15 -17.03 -1.74
N ASN A 104 -6.53 -16.21 -2.73
CA ASN A 104 -5.59 -15.41 -3.49
C ASN A 104 -5.11 -14.16 -2.74
N ALA A 105 -5.89 -13.65 -1.78
CA ALA A 105 -5.50 -12.51 -0.96
C ALA A 105 -4.55 -12.90 0.18
N ASP A 106 -4.64 -14.14 0.66
CA ASP A 106 -3.81 -14.66 1.76
C ASP A 106 -2.44 -15.20 1.30
N ARG A 107 -2.24 -15.42 -0.01
CA ARG A 107 -0.95 -15.86 -0.58
C ARG A 107 -0.01 -14.70 -0.89
N GLU A 108 1.22 -15.03 -1.28
CA GLU A 108 2.18 -14.03 -1.77
C GLU A 108 1.69 -13.33 -3.05
N PRO A 109 2.01 -12.04 -3.26
CA PRO A 109 1.71 -11.33 -4.50
C PRO A 109 2.34 -12.03 -5.72
N ASP A 110 1.60 -12.07 -6.84
CA ASP A 110 2.09 -12.61 -8.12
C ASP A 110 3.23 -11.79 -8.73
N ALA A 111 3.40 -10.55 -8.27
CA ALA A 111 4.54 -9.70 -8.57
C ALA A 111 4.73 -8.65 -7.48
N ILE A 112 5.99 -8.34 -7.23
CA ILE A 112 6.44 -7.24 -6.37
C ILE A 112 7.32 -6.34 -7.24
N ILE A 113 6.97 -5.06 -7.31
CA ILE A 113 7.73 -4.05 -8.05
C ILE A 113 8.12 -2.97 -7.06
N VAL A 114 9.42 -2.78 -6.84
CA VAL A 114 9.95 -1.60 -6.16
C VAL A 114 10.39 -0.64 -7.25
N GLY A 115 9.91 0.60 -7.21
CA GLY A 115 10.15 1.53 -8.30
C GLY A 115 10.12 2.99 -7.88
N GLN A 116 10.49 3.83 -8.84
CA GLN A 116 10.42 5.28 -8.73
C GLN A 116 9.84 5.82 -10.03
N TYR A 117 8.85 6.71 -9.92
CA TYR A 117 8.37 7.45 -11.08
C TYR A 117 9.47 8.37 -11.62
N LEU A 118 9.48 8.60 -12.92
CA LEU A 118 10.46 9.47 -13.56
C LEU A 118 9.77 10.73 -14.07
N PRO A 119 10.45 11.89 -14.07
CA PRO A 119 9.96 13.07 -14.75
C PRO A 119 9.75 12.76 -16.24
N ASP A 120 8.56 13.02 -16.74
CA ASP A 120 8.25 12.95 -18.16
C ASP A 120 7.85 14.34 -18.65
N GLY A 121 8.68 14.89 -19.55
CA GLY A 121 8.43 16.18 -20.20
C GLY A 121 7.31 16.15 -21.24
N ARG A 122 6.73 14.98 -21.55
CA ARG A 122 5.58 14.85 -22.45
C ARG A 122 4.33 15.42 -21.81
N GLN A 123 3.38 15.87 -22.63
CA GLN A 123 2.08 16.27 -22.11
C GLN A 123 1.39 15.08 -21.41
N PRO A 124 0.67 15.32 -20.31
CA PRO A 124 -0.11 14.30 -19.65
C PRO A 124 -1.12 13.67 -20.62
N GLU A 125 -0.95 12.40 -20.92
CA GLU A 125 -1.75 11.65 -21.88
C GLU A 125 -2.55 10.57 -21.15
N ILE A 126 -3.80 10.33 -21.57
CA ILE A 126 -4.59 9.18 -21.12
C ILE A 126 -4.05 7.96 -21.87
N GLN A 127 -3.04 7.30 -21.30
CA GLN A 127 -2.29 6.27 -22.04
C GLN A 127 -2.91 4.88 -22.01
N LYS A 128 -3.96 4.62 -21.21
CA LYS A 128 -4.58 3.30 -21.16
C LYS A 128 -6.09 3.37 -20.94
N LEU A 129 -6.81 2.72 -21.85
CA LEU A 129 -8.22 2.39 -21.63
C LEU A 129 -8.38 1.43 -20.43
N PHE A 130 -7.39 0.56 -20.14
CA PHE A 130 -7.32 -0.32 -18.95
C PHE A 130 -5.87 -0.68 -18.58
N ALA A 131 -5.53 -0.82 -17.29
CA ALA A 131 -4.14 -0.99 -16.81
C ALA A 131 -3.48 -2.32 -17.20
N SER A 132 -4.28 -3.37 -17.41
CA SER A 132 -3.92 -4.75 -17.75
C SER A 132 -5.22 -5.55 -18.04
N PRO A 133 -5.16 -6.84 -18.41
CA PRO A 133 -6.35 -7.70 -18.36
C PRO A 133 -7.13 -7.50 -17.05
N PRO A 134 -8.47 -7.64 -17.06
CA PRO A 134 -9.34 -7.26 -15.93
C PRO A 134 -9.15 -8.11 -14.66
N ASP A 135 -8.15 -9.00 -14.67
CA ASP A 135 -7.92 -10.08 -13.73
C ASP A 135 -6.98 -9.71 -12.58
N TYR A 136 -6.65 -8.42 -12.37
CA TYR A 136 -5.70 -8.04 -11.33
C TYR A 136 -6.21 -6.91 -10.45
N VAL A 137 -5.78 -6.97 -9.19
CA VAL A 137 -5.82 -5.87 -8.23
C VAL A 137 -4.38 -5.54 -7.86
N TYR A 138 -4.08 -4.25 -7.84
CA TYR A 138 -2.76 -3.73 -7.45
C TYR A 138 -2.84 -3.07 -6.09
N VAL A 139 -1.75 -3.15 -5.34
CA VAL A 139 -1.55 -2.38 -4.11
C VAL A 139 -0.34 -1.51 -4.30
N THR A 140 -0.52 -0.19 -4.29
CA THR A 140 0.57 0.79 -4.34
C THR A 140 0.83 1.30 -2.93
N ILE A 141 2.01 1.03 -2.38
CA ILE A 141 2.45 1.48 -1.07
C ILE A 141 3.48 2.59 -1.27
N ALA A 142 3.26 3.74 -0.63
CA ALA A 142 4.15 4.88 -0.74
C ALA A 142 5.43 4.69 0.10
N MET A 143 6.60 4.85 -0.53
CA MET A 143 7.90 4.84 0.14
C MET A 143 8.44 6.24 0.42
N SER A 144 8.21 7.17 -0.49
CA SER A 144 8.59 8.57 -0.28
C SER A 144 7.69 9.22 0.79
N PRO A 145 8.16 10.29 1.47
CA PRO A 145 7.36 11.00 2.48
C PRO A 145 5.96 11.36 2.00
N ARG A 146 5.86 11.70 0.71
CA ARG A 146 4.64 11.94 -0.02
C ARG A 146 4.72 11.21 -1.38
N LEU A 147 3.60 10.70 -1.85
CA LEU A 147 3.45 10.09 -3.16
C LEU A 147 2.11 10.53 -3.75
N SER A 148 2.16 11.39 -4.75
CA SER A 148 1.02 12.07 -5.36
C SER A 148 1.23 12.22 -6.86
N SER A 149 0.26 12.81 -7.54
CA SER A 149 0.33 13.07 -8.97
C SER A 149 1.54 13.95 -9.34
N ASP A 150 1.90 14.91 -8.50
CA ASP A 150 3.06 15.78 -8.71
C ASP A 150 4.38 14.98 -8.63
N GLU A 151 4.38 13.85 -7.94
CA GLU A 151 5.52 12.92 -7.82
C GLU A 151 5.51 11.82 -8.90
N GLY A 152 4.43 11.70 -9.67
CA GLY A 152 4.31 10.77 -10.79
C GLY A 152 3.23 9.70 -10.64
N MET A 153 2.53 9.67 -9.50
CA MET A 153 1.48 8.68 -9.25
C MET A 153 0.32 8.86 -10.25
N PRO A 154 -0.21 7.77 -10.85
CA PRO A 154 -1.36 7.85 -11.76
C PRO A 154 -2.54 8.61 -11.18
N GLU A 155 -3.18 9.43 -12.01
CA GLU A 155 -4.48 10.03 -11.69
C GLU A 155 -5.58 9.13 -12.25
N PHE A 156 -6.54 8.73 -11.42
CA PHE A 156 -7.56 7.76 -11.83
C PHE A 156 -8.86 8.44 -12.28
N ILE A 157 -9.50 7.88 -13.29
CA ILE A 157 -10.88 8.24 -13.64
C ILE A 157 -11.81 7.38 -12.79
N ARG A 158 -12.54 8.01 -11.86
CA ARG A 158 -13.52 7.28 -11.01
C ARG A 158 -14.53 6.53 -11.88
N GLU A 159 -15.01 5.40 -11.38
CA GLU A 159 -16.06 4.60 -12.02
C GLU A 159 -15.71 4.03 -13.40
N SER A 160 -14.51 4.27 -13.93
CA SER A 160 -14.09 3.76 -15.24
C SER A 160 -14.00 2.23 -15.29
N HIS A 161 -13.94 1.57 -14.13
CA HIS A 161 -14.07 0.12 -14.03
C HIS A 161 -15.48 -0.40 -14.34
N LYS A 162 -16.49 0.47 -14.36
CA LYS A 162 -17.88 0.14 -14.69
C LYS A 162 -18.15 0.33 -16.19
N PRO A 163 -18.87 -0.59 -16.86
CA PRO A 163 -19.14 -0.51 -18.30
C PRO A 163 -19.76 0.82 -18.77
N ALA A 164 -20.60 1.47 -17.95
CA ALA A 164 -21.32 2.70 -18.33
C ALA A 164 -20.39 3.92 -18.58
N VAL A 165 -19.22 3.96 -17.93
CA VAL A 165 -18.26 5.08 -18.04
C VAL A 165 -17.22 4.84 -19.14
N GLN A 166 -17.18 3.62 -19.71
CA GLN A 166 -16.18 3.18 -20.68
C GLN A 166 -16.39 3.69 -22.11
N THR A 167 -17.26 4.69 -22.33
CA THR A 167 -17.34 5.31 -23.66
C THR A 167 -16.08 6.13 -23.92
N PHE A 168 -15.50 6.04 -25.12
CA PHE A 168 -14.28 6.75 -25.49
C PHE A 168 -14.37 8.26 -25.24
N HIS A 169 -15.51 8.86 -25.60
CA HIS A 169 -15.77 10.27 -25.35
C HIS A 169 -15.93 10.60 -23.86
N GLY A 170 -16.57 9.71 -23.10
CA GLY A 170 -16.69 9.83 -21.64
C GLY A 170 -15.33 9.83 -20.95
N MET A 171 -14.41 8.96 -21.35
CA MET A 171 -13.07 8.88 -20.76
C MET A 171 -12.18 10.09 -21.10
N LEU A 172 -12.31 10.65 -22.32
CA LEU A 172 -11.54 11.85 -22.70
C LEU A 172 -11.95 13.11 -21.93
N THR A 173 -13.22 13.20 -21.55
CA THR A 173 -13.79 14.38 -20.88
C THR A 173 -13.90 14.22 -19.37
N ALA A 174 -13.76 12.98 -18.87
CA ALA A 174 -13.85 12.71 -17.45
C ALA A 174 -12.72 13.38 -16.66
N LYS A 175 -13.10 13.97 -15.52
CA LYS A 175 -12.14 14.50 -14.56
C LYS A 175 -11.40 13.34 -13.90
N THR A 176 -10.10 13.53 -13.71
CA THR A 176 -9.26 12.62 -12.94
C THR A 176 -9.28 12.99 -11.46
N ASN A 177 -9.20 11.98 -10.61
CA ASN A 177 -8.96 12.13 -9.19
C ASN A 177 -7.45 12.12 -8.92
N LYS A 178 -6.98 13.19 -8.29
CA LYS A 178 -5.65 13.23 -7.71
C LYS A 178 -5.69 12.62 -6.32
N THR A 179 -4.80 11.67 -6.08
CA THR A 179 -4.64 11.02 -4.78
C THR A 179 -3.28 11.37 -4.22
N THR A 180 -3.19 11.52 -2.91
CA THR A 180 -1.91 11.64 -2.19
C THR A 180 -1.84 10.53 -1.16
N LEU A 181 -0.75 9.79 -1.19
CA LEU A 181 -0.35 8.83 -0.18
C LEU A 181 0.83 9.42 0.60
N TYR A 182 0.85 9.20 1.91
CA TYR A 182 2.04 9.45 2.73
C TYR A 182 2.80 8.15 2.94
N LYS A 183 4.07 8.23 3.35
CA LYS A 183 4.90 7.05 3.61
C LYS A 183 4.13 5.99 4.42
N GLY A 184 4.14 4.74 3.94
CA GLY A 184 3.45 3.61 4.58
C GLY A 184 1.95 3.55 4.32
N TRP A 185 1.33 4.53 3.68
CA TRP A 185 -0.05 4.43 3.21
C TRP A 185 -0.11 3.56 1.95
N ALA A 186 -1.23 2.85 1.80
CA ALA A 186 -1.45 1.95 0.67
C ALA A 186 -2.73 2.30 -0.08
N MET A 187 -2.67 2.24 -1.41
CA MET A 187 -3.83 2.31 -2.29
C MET A 187 -4.04 0.95 -2.95
N PHE A 188 -5.22 0.38 -2.75
CA PHE A 188 -5.71 -0.83 -3.41
C PHE A 188 -6.55 -0.41 -4.60
N TRP A 189 -6.27 -0.93 -5.80
CA TRP A 189 -6.98 -0.48 -7.01
C TRP A 189 -7.08 -1.57 -8.07
N THR A 190 -8.22 -1.61 -8.77
CA THR A 190 -8.48 -2.59 -9.84
C THR A 190 -7.75 -2.25 -11.13
N SER A 191 -7.25 -3.25 -11.86
CA SER A 191 -6.64 -3.08 -13.19
C SER A 191 -7.60 -2.49 -14.24
N GLN A 192 -8.90 -2.49 -13.94
CA GLN A 192 -9.96 -1.95 -14.80
C GLN A 192 -10.14 -0.43 -14.71
N LEU A 193 -9.40 0.26 -13.84
CA LEU A 193 -9.42 1.72 -13.83
C LEU A 193 -8.63 2.28 -15.02
N ALA A 194 -9.27 3.22 -15.71
CA ALA A 194 -8.59 4.14 -16.60
C ALA A 194 -7.81 5.18 -15.78
N TYR A 195 -6.64 5.56 -16.26
CA TYR A 195 -5.78 6.50 -15.57
C TYR A 195 -4.95 7.34 -16.54
N LYS A 196 -4.48 8.47 -16.01
CA LYS A 196 -3.64 9.44 -16.71
C LYS A 196 -2.29 9.52 -16.01
N TRP A 197 -1.22 9.56 -16.81
CA TRP A 197 0.12 9.80 -16.28
C TRP A 197 0.36 11.30 -16.13
N PRO A 198 0.66 11.79 -14.92
CA PRO A 198 1.15 13.14 -14.76
C PRO A 198 2.61 13.26 -15.22
N GLN A 199 3.14 14.48 -15.27
CA GLN A 199 4.55 14.70 -15.61
C GLN A 199 5.50 14.14 -14.54
N GLY A 200 5.08 14.14 -13.27
CA GLY A 200 5.78 13.50 -12.17
C GLY A 200 7.15 14.11 -11.83
N SER A 201 7.66 13.82 -10.64
CA SER A 201 8.95 14.39 -10.18
C SER A 201 9.85 13.42 -9.42
N GLY A 202 9.46 12.15 -9.20
CA GLY A 202 10.37 11.17 -8.59
C GLY A 202 9.84 10.36 -7.41
N GLY A 203 8.52 10.18 -7.27
CA GLY A 203 7.96 9.46 -6.12
C GLY A 203 8.32 7.98 -6.12
N SER A 204 8.71 7.45 -4.97
CA SER A 204 9.12 6.04 -4.79
C SER A 204 7.99 5.21 -4.20
N TYR A 205 7.85 3.97 -4.67
CA TYR A 205 6.75 3.09 -4.31
C TYR A 205 7.11 1.61 -4.33
N ILE A 206 6.33 0.83 -3.60
CA ILE A 206 6.21 -0.63 -3.75
C ILE A 206 4.85 -0.89 -4.40
N GLN A 207 4.81 -1.73 -5.42
CA GLN A 207 3.59 -2.21 -6.04
C GLN A 207 3.49 -3.72 -5.93
N LEU A 208 2.41 -4.19 -5.31
CA LEU A 208 2.04 -5.59 -5.23
C LEU A 208 0.95 -5.87 -6.25
N ARG A 209 0.94 -7.07 -6.84
CA ARG A 209 -0.09 -7.50 -7.79
C ARG A 209 -0.72 -8.80 -7.32
N TYR A 210 -2.04 -8.82 -7.26
CA TYR A 210 -2.85 -9.99 -6.92
C TYR A 210 -3.82 -10.30 -8.06
N ARG A 211 -3.94 -11.59 -8.40
CA ARG A 211 -4.92 -12.05 -9.38
C ARG A 211 -6.31 -12.17 -8.78
N LYS A 212 -7.31 -11.72 -9.54
CA LYS A 212 -8.74 -11.98 -9.31
C LYS A 212 -9.09 -13.39 -9.74
N GLY A 213 -10.08 -13.99 -9.08
CA GLY A 213 -10.54 -15.36 -9.34
C GLY A 213 -10.67 -16.14 -8.05
N GLU A 214 -11.38 -17.26 -8.12
CA GLU A 214 -11.57 -18.24 -7.05
C GLU A 214 -10.22 -18.82 -6.57
#